data_AF-A0A183DI07-F1
#
_entry.id   AF-A0A183DI07-F1
#
_cell.length_a   1.000
_cell.length_b   1.000
_cell.length_c   1.000
_cell.angle_alpha   90.00
_cell.angle_beta   90.00
_cell.angle_gamma   90.00
#
_symmetry.space_group_name_H-M   'P 1'
#
loop_
_entity.id
_entity.type
_entity.pdbx_description
1 polymer ?
#
loop_
_entity_poly.entity_id
_entity_poly.type
_entity_poly.pdbx_seq_one_letter_code
_entity_poly.pdbx_strand_id
1 'polypeptide(L)'
;MRWDVDDDGMIENSGMPDQTYDVWSMHGTSAYCGGLWLCALECYRRFNEELGHSHEVHRIEDIMRNARLAYGKKLWNGYYFNFDERSNTIMADQLCGFWYMCTIDDIIEPDLFDREMVRKQIFSLLA
;
A
#
# COMPACT_ATOMS: atom_id res chain seq x y z
N MET A 1 -13.39 1.78 -10.38
CA MET A 1 -12.57 0.85 -9.56
C MET A 1 -13.50 0.38 -8.44
N ARG A 2 -13.80 -0.92 -8.28
CA ARG A 2 -14.99 -1.37 -7.50
C ARG A 2 -14.85 -1.18 -5.98
N TRP A 3 -13.63 -1.31 -5.47
CA TRP A 3 -13.30 -1.26 -4.04
C TRP A 3 -12.50 -0.01 -3.68
N ASP A 4 -12.50 0.97 -4.57
CA ASP A 4 -12.03 2.34 -4.35
C ASP A 4 -13.31 3.18 -4.36
N VAL A 5 -13.78 3.54 -3.17
CA VAL A 5 -15.11 4.14 -2.97
C VAL A 5 -15.07 5.66 -3.05
N ASP A 6 -13.89 6.26 -2.88
CA ASP A 6 -13.69 7.71 -2.92
C ASP A 6 -12.90 8.23 -4.15
N ASP A 7 -12.55 7.31 -5.06
CA ASP A 7 -11.89 7.56 -6.36
C ASP A 7 -10.50 8.19 -6.21
N ASP A 8 -9.79 7.87 -5.11
CA ASP A 8 -8.43 8.33 -4.85
C ASP A 8 -7.34 7.35 -5.33
N GLY A 9 -7.74 6.24 -5.96
CA GLY A 9 -6.86 5.20 -6.48
C GLY A 9 -6.44 4.16 -5.44
N MET A 10 -6.78 4.33 -4.17
CA MET A 10 -6.56 3.38 -3.10
C MET A 10 -7.80 2.50 -2.89
N ILE A 11 -7.59 1.27 -2.42
CA ILE A 11 -8.70 0.38 -2.06
C ILE A 11 -9.06 0.55 -0.58
N GLU A 12 -10.34 0.39 -0.24
CA GLU A 12 -10.83 0.43 1.14
C GLU A 12 -11.33 -0.91 1.66
N ASN A 13 -11.03 -1.15 2.93
CA ASN A 13 -11.65 -2.17 3.76
C ASN A 13 -13.03 -1.70 4.24
N SER A 14 -13.98 -2.63 4.26
CA SER A 14 -15.40 -2.40 4.48
C SER A 14 -15.83 -2.23 5.94
N GLY A 15 -14.91 -2.42 6.90
CA GLY A 15 -15.23 -2.55 8.33
C GLY A 15 -15.63 -3.97 8.75
N MET A 16 -15.73 -4.88 7.79
CA MET A 16 -15.84 -6.31 8.02
C MET A 16 -14.49 -6.99 7.81
N PRO A 17 -14.24 -8.18 8.35
CA PRO A 17 -13.03 -8.94 8.04
C PRO A 17 -13.04 -9.40 6.57
N ASP A 18 -12.45 -8.59 5.69
CA ASP A 18 -12.37 -8.80 4.24
C ASP A 18 -10.94 -9.07 3.75
N GLN A 19 -10.08 -9.51 4.68
CA GLN A 19 -8.68 -9.85 4.47
C GLN A 19 -8.27 -11.03 5.37
N THR A 20 -7.02 -11.49 5.27
CA THR A 20 -6.56 -12.77 5.86
C THR A 20 -6.64 -12.86 7.39
N TYR A 21 -6.60 -11.73 8.10
CA TYR A 21 -6.83 -11.61 9.54
C TYR A 21 -8.34 -11.53 9.78
N ASP A 22 -9.02 -12.65 9.60
CA ASP A 22 -10.49 -12.84 9.51
C ASP A 22 -11.31 -12.51 10.77
N VAL A 23 -10.65 -12.16 11.87
CA VAL A 23 -11.27 -11.67 13.10
C VAL A 23 -10.89 -10.21 13.43
N TRP A 24 -10.10 -9.57 12.58
CA TRP A 24 -9.60 -8.22 12.80
C TRP A 24 -10.11 -7.26 11.71
N SER A 25 -11.16 -6.51 12.03
CA SER A 25 -11.76 -5.54 11.09
C SER A 25 -10.85 -4.36 10.81
N MET A 26 -10.72 -4.01 9.53
CA MET A 26 -10.09 -2.79 9.03
C MET A 26 -11.16 -1.88 8.40
N HIS A 27 -11.00 -0.56 8.51
CA HIS A 27 -11.94 0.43 7.97
C HIS A 27 -11.24 1.48 7.11
N GLY A 28 -11.75 1.69 5.89
CA GLY A 28 -11.11 2.62 4.94
C GLY A 28 -9.81 2.05 4.42
N THR A 29 -8.85 2.90 4.07
CA THR A 29 -7.50 2.44 3.73
C THR A 29 -6.84 1.80 4.96
N SER A 30 -6.29 0.59 4.81
CA SER A 30 -5.43 -0.05 5.81
C SER A 30 -3.98 -0.11 5.37
N ALA A 31 -3.06 -0.13 6.34
CA ALA A 31 -1.63 -0.25 6.03
C ALA A 31 -1.34 -1.59 5.32
N TYR A 32 -1.98 -2.66 5.77
CA TYR A 32 -1.80 -3.99 5.19
C TYR A 32 -2.31 -4.06 3.74
N CYS A 33 -3.60 -3.82 3.51
CA CYS A 33 -4.18 -3.96 2.17
C CYS A 33 -3.70 -2.87 1.21
N GLY A 34 -3.54 -1.64 1.70
CA GLY A 34 -3.06 -0.52 0.89
C GLY A 34 -1.60 -0.69 0.45
N GLY A 35 -0.74 -1.18 1.34
CA GLY A 35 0.65 -1.50 0.99
C GLY A 35 0.74 -2.62 -0.06
N LEU A 36 -0.06 -3.68 0.09
CA LEU A 36 -0.16 -4.74 -0.91
C LEU A 36 -0.66 -4.23 -2.26
N TRP A 37 -1.68 -3.36 -2.25
CA TRP A 37 -2.25 -2.75 -3.45
C TRP A 37 -1.22 -1.92 -4.23
N LEU A 38 -0.46 -1.07 -3.55
CA LEU A 38 0.61 -0.28 -4.19
C LEU A 38 1.67 -1.16 -4.85
N CYS A 39 2.09 -2.23 -4.18
CA CYS A 39 3.07 -3.17 -4.75
C CYS A 39 2.50 -3.96 -5.93
N ALA A 40 1.23 -4.36 -5.85
CA ALA A 40 0.56 -5.05 -6.94
C ALA A 40 0.44 -4.16 -8.18
N LEU A 41 0.14 -2.86 -8.01
CA LEU A 41 0.14 -1.88 -9.09
C LEU A 41 1.53 -1.74 -9.73
N GLU A 42 2.60 -1.67 -8.94
CA GLU A 42 3.96 -1.60 -9.49
C GLU A 42 4.32 -2.87 -10.27
N CYS A 43 3.99 -4.06 -9.74
CA CYS A 43 4.19 -5.31 -10.46
C CYS A 43 3.41 -5.33 -11.78
N TYR A 44 2.17 -4.86 -11.77
CA TYR A 44 1.32 -4.80 -12.95
C TYR A 44 1.81 -3.77 -13.98
N ARG A 45 2.38 -2.65 -13.51
CA ARG A 45 3.04 -1.65 -14.35
C ARG A 45 4.23 -2.27 -15.09
N ARG A 46 5.16 -2.91 -14.36
CA ARG A 46 6.33 -3.60 -14.93
C ARG A 46 5.93 -4.69 -15.92
N PHE A 47 4.91 -5.49 -15.58
CA PHE A 47 4.38 -6.51 -16.48
C PHE A 47 3.90 -5.92 -17.82
N ASN A 48 3.17 -4.80 -17.80
CA ASN A 48 2.68 -4.15 -19.02
C ASN A 48 3.80 -3.43 -19.80
N GLU A 49 4.82 -2.95 -19.10
CA GLU A 49 6.02 -2.36 -19.72
C GLU A 49 6.76 -3.42 -20.56
N GLU A 50 6.99 -4.61 -20.01
CA GLU A 50 7.61 -5.74 -20.72
C GLU A 50 6.79 -6.20 -21.94
N LEU A 51 5.46 -6.04 -21.91
CA LEU A 51 4.59 -6.36 -23.03
C LEU A 51 4.43 -5.21 -24.05
N GLY A 52 5.02 -4.04 -23.79
CA GLY A 52 4.89 -2.85 -24.65
C GLY A 52 3.50 -2.21 -24.64
N HIS A 53 2.71 -2.40 -23.58
CA HIS A 53 1.36 -1.85 -23.43
C HIS A 53 1.37 -0.42 -22.85
N SER A 54 1.95 0.55 -23.57
CA SER A 54 2.19 1.90 -23.06
C SER A 54 0.94 2.63 -22.53
N HIS A 55 -0.24 2.42 -23.15
CA HIS A 55 -1.49 3.00 -22.66
C HIS A 55 -1.86 2.52 -21.25
N GLU A 56 -1.72 1.21 -21.00
CA GLU A 56 -2.01 0.66 -19.68
C GLU A 56 -0.96 1.09 -18.66
N VAL A 57 0.32 1.18 -19.05
CA VAL A 57 1.38 1.72 -18.17
C VAL A 57 1.01 3.11 -17.66
N HIS A 58 0.66 4.05 -18.56
CA HIS A 58 0.27 5.41 -18.15
C HIS A 58 -0.96 5.43 -17.24
N ARG A 59 -1.97 4.60 -17.55
CA ARG A 59 -3.16 4.47 -16.70
C ARG A 59 -2.82 3.96 -15.30
N ILE A 60 -1.94 2.96 -15.19
CA ILE A 60 -1.49 2.40 -13.90
C ILE A 60 -0.67 3.42 -13.12
N GLU A 61 0.21 4.17 -13.80
CA GLU A 61 1.00 5.24 -13.18
C GLU A 61 0.12 6.34 -12.58
N ASP A 62 -0.95 6.73 -13.27
CA ASP A 62 -1.91 7.72 -12.77
C ASP A 62 -2.65 7.22 -11.52
N ILE A 63 -3.15 5.97 -11.55
CA ILE A 63 -3.80 5.33 -10.40
C ILE A 63 -2.82 5.24 -9.22
N MET A 64 -1.63 4.72 -9.48
CA MET A 64 -0.62 4.51 -8.44
C MET A 64 -0.17 5.83 -7.83
N ARG A 65 -0.02 6.90 -8.62
CA ARG A 65 0.30 8.24 -8.10
C ARG A 65 -0.76 8.73 -7.12
N ASN A 66 -2.04 8.63 -7.47
CA ASN A 66 -3.14 9.06 -6.59
C ASN A 66 -3.19 8.19 -5.33
N ALA A 67 -3.10 6.86 -5.50
CA ALA A 67 -3.12 5.89 -4.41
C ALA A 67 -2.01 6.14 -3.38
N ARG A 68 -0.79 6.48 -3.84
CA ARG A 68 0.32 6.80 -2.94
C ARG A 68 0.08 8.06 -2.12
N LEU A 69 -0.45 9.11 -2.75
CA LEU A 69 -0.80 10.36 -2.07
C LEU A 69 -1.89 10.11 -1.01
N ALA A 70 -2.91 9.33 -1.37
CA ALA A 70 -3.96 8.90 -0.47
C ALA A 70 -3.42 8.11 0.72
N TYR A 71 -2.63 7.06 0.46
CA TYR A 71 -2.03 6.20 1.47
C TYR A 71 -1.17 6.97 2.47
N GLY A 72 -0.28 7.83 1.97
CA GLY A 72 0.56 8.69 2.81
C GLY A 72 -0.28 9.65 3.65
N LYS A 73 -1.25 10.35 3.04
CA LYS A 73 -2.10 11.31 3.74
C LYS A 73 -3.00 10.67 4.80
N LYS A 74 -3.58 9.51 4.51
CA LYS A 74 -4.54 8.82 5.37
C LYS A 74 -3.83 8.12 6.55
N LEU A 75 -2.64 7.54 6.33
CA LEU A 75 -2.05 6.61 7.30
C LEU A 75 -0.72 7.04 7.90
N TRP A 76 0.10 7.86 7.25
CA TRP A 76 1.41 8.21 7.80
C TRP A 76 1.30 9.18 8.97
N ASN A 77 1.77 8.77 10.15
CA ASN A 77 1.71 9.59 11.37
C ASN A 77 3.05 10.24 11.76
N GLY A 78 4.09 10.10 10.92
CA GLY A 78 5.44 10.59 11.19
C GLY A 78 6.44 9.53 11.64
N TYR A 79 5.96 8.37 12.12
CA TYR A 79 6.79 7.27 12.62
C TYR A 79 6.47 5.92 11.97
N TYR A 80 5.19 5.63 11.79
CA TYR A 80 4.69 4.41 11.15
C TYR A 80 3.38 4.72 10.40
N PHE A 81 2.88 3.73 9.66
CA PHE A 81 1.54 3.81 9.08
C PHE A 81 0.53 3.30 10.10
N ASN A 82 -0.49 4.10 10.39
CA ASN A 82 -1.63 3.67 11.20
C ASN A 82 -2.22 2.37 10.62
N PHE A 83 -2.76 1.50 11.50
CA PHE A 83 -3.37 0.24 11.10
C PHE A 83 -4.42 0.42 10.00
N ASP A 84 -5.31 1.38 10.20
CA ASP A 84 -6.32 1.84 9.26
C ASP A 84 -6.68 3.31 9.56
N GLU A 85 -7.71 3.85 8.90
CA GLU A 85 -8.13 5.25 9.09
C GLU A 85 -8.74 5.53 10.48
N ARG A 86 -9.01 4.51 11.29
CA ARG A 86 -9.66 4.65 12.62
C ARG A 86 -8.75 4.29 13.79
N SER A 87 -7.66 3.57 13.55
CA SER A 87 -6.80 3.01 14.60
C SER A 87 -5.34 3.29 14.32
N ASN A 88 -4.63 3.79 15.35
CA ASN A 88 -3.19 3.96 15.35
C ASN A 88 -2.44 2.73 15.89
N THR A 89 -3.07 1.55 15.91
CA THR A 89 -2.40 0.31 16.33
C THR A 89 -1.21 0.02 15.42
N ILE A 90 -0.08 -0.40 16.00
CA ILE A 90 1.09 -0.82 15.23
C ILE A 90 0.90 -2.30 14.84
N MET A 91 0.68 -2.56 13.56
CA MET A 91 0.57 -3.92 13.05
C MET A 91 1.95 -4.43 12.63
N ALA A 92 2.30 -5.67 12.99
CA ALA A 92 3.58 -6.25 12.57
C ALA A 92 3.70 -6.37 11.04
N ASP A 93 2.58 -6.64 10.36
CA ASP A 93 2.51 -6.90 8.91
C ASP A 93 2.18 -5.65 8.07
N GLN A 94 2.27 -4.45 8.65
CA GLN A 94 1.99 -3.16 7.96
C GLN A 94 2.89 -2.88 6.75
N LEU A 95 3.98 -3.65 6.58
CA LEU A 95 4.92 -3.57 5.46
C LEU A 95 4.87 -4.81 4.54
N CYS A 96 3.80 -5.60 4.59
CA CYS A 96 3.70 -6.85 3.83
C CYS A 96 3.97 -6.65 2.33
N GLY A 97 3.37 -5.64 1.70
CA GLY A 97 3.60 -5.32 0.29
C GLY A 97 5.08 -5.01 0.00
N PHE A 98 5.71 -4.18 0.82
CA PHE A 98 7.14 -3.87 0.68
C PHE A 98 8.00 -5.14 0.78
N TRP A 99 7.69 -6.02 1.73
CA TRP A 99 8.39 -7.30 1.88
C TRP A 99 8.24 -8.17 0.62
N TYR A 100 7.05 -8.26 0.04
CA TYR A 100 6.84 -8.96 -1.23
C TYR A 100 7.68 -8.38 -2.37
N MET A 101 7.76 -7.05 -2.51
CA MET A 101 8.61 -6.43 -3.54
C MET A 101 10.08 -6.81 -3.39
N CYS A 102 10.61 -6.86 -2.15
CA CYS A 102 11.97 -7.34 -1.90
C CYS A 102 12.20 -8.79 -2.36
N THR A 103 11.16 -9.64 -2.40
CA THR A 103 11.29 -11.04 -2.85
C THR A 103 11.30 -11.21 -4.37
N ILE A 104 10.84 -10.21 -5.12
CA ILE A 104 10.73 -10.30 -6.59
C ILE A 104 12.10 -10.07 -7.24
N ASP A 105 12.69 -8.88 -7.02
CA ASP A 105 13.96 -8.49 -7.64
C ASP A 105 14.80 -7.52 -6.79
N ASP A 106 14.35 -7.19 -5.58
CA ASP A 106 14.93 -6.16 -4.69
C ASP A 106 15.00 -4.74 -5.30
N ILE A 107 14.35 -4.52 -6.45
CA ILE A 107 14.21 -3.22 -7.10
C ILE A 107 12.96 -2.54 -6.54
N ILE A 108 13.18 -1.58 -5.65
CA ILE A 108 12.11 -0.78 -5.06
C ILE A 108 12.28 0.66 -5.53
N GLU A 109 11.31 1.11 -6.32
CA GLU A 109 11.25 2.49 -6.77
C GLU A 109 11.22 3.42 -5.55
N PRO A 110 12.08 4.46 -5.50
CA PRO A 110 12.12 5.40 -4.37
C PRO A 110 10.76 6.03 -4.07
N ASP A 111 9.96 6.22 -5.12
CA ASP A 111 8.64 6.82 -5.05
C ASP A 111 7.57 5.86 -4.53
N LEU A 112 7.81 4.55 -4.50
CA LEU A 112 6.86 3.54 -4.02
C LEU A 112 6.88 3.43 -2.48
N PHE A 113 8.09 3.31 -1.90
CA PHE A 113 8.30 3.33 -0.46
C PHE A 113 9.60 4.06 -0.11
N ASP A 114 9.47 5.14 0.65
CA ASP A 114 10.62 5.83 1.23
C ASP A 114 11.33 4.92 2.23
N ARG A 115 12.62 4.66 1.99
CA ARG A 115 13.47 3.81 2.83
C ARG A 115 13.57 4.33 4.27
N GLU A 116 13.50 5.64 4.50
CA GLU A 116 13.47 6.23 5.84
C GLU A 116 12.14 5.93 6.55
N MET A 117 11.01 6.02 5.84
CA MET A 117 9.70 5.65 6.39
C MET A 117 9.66 4.18 6.78
N VAL A 118 10.11 3.29 5.88
CA VAL A 118 10.24 1.85 6.15
C VAL A 118 11.09 1.60 7.38
N ARG A 119 12.25 2.28 7.47
CA ARG A 119 13.14 2.17 8.64
C ARG A 119 12.42 2.59 9.93
N LYS A 120 11.79 3.77 9.96
CA LYS A 120 11.07 4.27 11.15
C LYS A 120 9.96 3.30 11.59
N GLN A 121 9.24 2.72 10.64
CA GLN A 121 8.17 1.78 10.88
C GLN A 121 8.67 0.47 11.51
N ILE A 122 9.78 -0.10 11.00
CA ILE A 122 10.43 -1.28 11.59
C ILE A 122 10.87 -1.00 13.02
N PHE A 123 11.50 0.16 13.29
CA PHE A 123 11.90 0.52 14.65
C PHE A 123 10.70 0.72 15.59
N SER A 124 9.57 1.18 15.08
CA SER A 124 8.35 1.38 15.88
C SER A 124 7.74 0.06 16.38
N LEU A 125 8.05 -1.07 15.74
CA LEU A 125 7.65 -2.40 16.22
C LEU A 125 8.47 -2.92 17.40
N LEU A 126 9.62 -2.28 17.68
CA LEU A 126 10.57 -2.69 18.71
C LEU A 126 10.51 -1.82 19.97
N ALA A 127 9.66 -0.79 19.97
CA ALA A 127 9.49 0.17 21.08
C ALA A 127 8.33 -0.24 21.99
#